data_AF-A0A7T3AE37-F1
#
_entry.id   AF-A0A7T3AE37-F1
#
_cell.length_a   1.000
_cell.length_b   1.000
_cell.length_c   1.000
_cell.angle_alpha   90.00
_cell.angle_beta   90.00
_cell.angle_gamma   90.00
#
_symmetry.space_group_name_H-M   'P 1'
#
loop_
_entity.id
_entity.type
_entity.pdbx_description
1 polymer ?
#
loop_
_entity_poly.entity_id
_entity_poly.type
_entity_poly.pdbx_seq_one_letter_code
_entity_poly.pdbx_strand_id
1 'polypeptide(L)'
;MSHHRLFAQLAFERALGMAALNALVQAVVESDQFRADGRDRDPRHFWVLAGDLEEVVQDRIRDVLDGPGLGVVERGELFHQPRIVDLVIAARDARNAPS
;
A
#
# COMPACT_ATOMS: atom_id res chain seq x y z
N MET A 1 -2.48 6.01 -32.77
CA MET A 1 -2.50 6.90 -31.58
C MET A 1 -1.24 7.74 -31.59
N SER A 2 -1.29 9.06 -31.32
CA SER A 2 -0.08 9.89 -31.31
C SER A 2 0.77 9.59 -30.07
N HIS A 3 2.10 9.60 -30.22
CA HIS A 3 3.04 9.28 -29.13
C HIS A 3 2.82 10.17 -27.89
N HIS A 4 2.44 11.43 -28.08
CA HIS A 4 2.12 12.36 -26.99
C HIS A 4 0.99 11.88 -26.07
N ARG A 5 -0.07 11.26 -26.62
CA ARG A 5 -1.17 10.74 -25.79
C ARG A 5 -0.73 9.54 -24.94
N LEU A 6 0.11 8.68 -25.50
CA LEU A 6 0.65 7.52 -24.79
C LEU A 6 1.55 7.95 -23.61
N PHE A 7 2.46 8.89 -23.84
CA PHE A 7 3.33 9.39 -22.76
C PHE A 7 2.54 10.09 -21.64
N ALA A 8 1.52 10.88 -22.00
CA ALA A 8 0.66 11.53 -21.02
C ALA A 8 -0.13 10.50 -20.17
N GLN A 9 -0.65 9.45 -20.80
CA GLN A 9 -1.36 8.37 -20.12
C GLN A 9 -0.43 7.63 -19.14
N LEU A 10 0.78 7.25 -19.57
CA LEU A 10 1.76 6.57 -18.72
C LEU A 10 2.18 7.44 -17.53
N ALA A 11 2.39 8.74 -17.74
CA ALA A 11 2.72 9.67 -16.67
C ALA A 11 1.57 9.78 -15.64
N PHE A 12 0.33 9.81 -16.12
CA PHE A 12 -0.85 9.84 -15.26
C PHE A 12 -1.01 8.55 -14.44
N GLU A 13 -0.91 7.39 -15.07
CA GLU A 13 -0.97 6.09 -14.39
C GLU A 13 0.14 5.94 -13.35
N ARG A 14 1.36 6.38 -13.68
CA ARG A 14 2.46 6.42 -12.72
C ARG A 14 2.15 7.32 -11.53
N ALA A 15 1.60 8.51 -11.75
CA ALA A 15 1.23 9.43 -10.68
C ALA A 15 0.17 8.84 -9.75
N LEU A 16 -0.86 8.20 -10.31
CA LEU A 16 -1.86 7.47 -9.54
C LEU A 16 -1.25 6.32 -8.74
N GLY A 17 -0.35 5.55 -9.35
CA GLY A 17 0.31 4.43 -8.69
C GLY A 17 1.18 4.88 -7.53
N MET A 18 1.94 5.97 -7.72
CA MET A 18 2.73 6.59 -6.64
C MET A 18 1.84 7.15 -5.52
N ALA A 19 0.67 7.72 -5.85
CA ALA A 19 -0.26 8.22 -4.85
C ALA A 19 -0.81 7.09 -3.97
N ALA A 20 -1.22 5.96 -4.59
CA ALA A 20 -1.68 4.78 -3.85
C ALA A 20 -0.58 4.21 -2.94
N LEU A 21 0.64 4.13 -3.43
CA LEU A 21 1.79 3.66 -2.64
C LEU A 21 2.13 4.61 -1.49
N ASN A 22 2.11 5.93 -1.72
CA ASN A 22 2.32 6.91 -0.65
C ASN A 22 1.23 6.81 0.43
N ALA A 23 -0.03 6.57 0.06
CA ALA A 23 -1.11 6.36 1.01
C ALA A 23 -0.90 5.07 1.84
N LEU A 24 -0.45 3.98 1.20
CA LEU A 24 -0.08 2.74 1.88
C LEU A 24 1.07 2.96 2.89
N VAL A 25 2.09 3.70 2.51
CA VAL A 25 3.21 4.05 3.40
C VAL A 25 2.72 4.75 4.65
N GLN A 26 1.87 5.78 4.48
CA GLN A 26 1.32 6.53 5.61
C GLN A 26 0.48 5.62 6.51
N ALA A 27 -0.40 4.79 5.96
CA ALA A 27 -1.21 3.85 6.74
C ALA A 27 -0.35 2.88 7.56
N VAL A 28 0.73 2.35 6.99
CA VAL A 28 1.67 1.47 7.72
C VAL A 28 2.36 2.22 8.84
N VAL A 29 2.85 3.43 8.58
CA VAL A 29 3.53 4.25 9.59
C VAL A 29 2.58 4.61 10.74
N GLU A 30 1.36 5.02 10.44
CA GLU A 30 0.34 5.37 11.44
C GLU A 30 -0.05 4.15 12.29
N SER A 31 -0.24 2.98 11.67
CA SER A 31 -0.53 1.72 12.37
C SER A 31 0.61 1.31 13.30
N ASP A 32 1.86 1.35 12.81
CA ASP A 32 3.04 1.03 13.61
C ASP A 32 3.22 1.99 14.78
N GLN A 33 3.04 3.30 14.54
CA GLN A 33 3.17 4.32 15.58
C GLN A 33 2.08 4.16 16.64
N PHE A 34 0.82 3.95 16.24
CA PHE A 34 -0.27 3.70 17.18
C PHE A 34 0.02 2.48 18.06
N ARG A 35 0.53 1.39 17.47
CA ARG A 35 0.89 0.18 18.21
C ARG A 35 2.04 0.39 19.18
N ALA A 36 3.04 1.19 18.80
CA ALA A 36 4.16 1.55 19.66
C ALA A 36 3.72 2.38 20.87
N ASP A 37 2.83 3.36 20.66
CA ASP A 37 2.40 4.33 21.68
C ASP A 37 1.37 3.76 22.67
N GLY A 38 0.58 2.75 22.26
CA GLY A 38 -0.59 2.30 23.01
C GLY A 38 -0.43 1.01 23.82
N ARG A 39 0.76 0.41 23.86
CA ARG A 39 0.99 -0.91 24.49
C ARG A 39 0.64 -0.99 25.98
N ASP A 40 0.66 0.15 26.69
CA ASP A 40 0.35 0.29 28.12
C ASP A 40 -1.08 0.83 28.40
N ARG A 41 -1.91 1.03 27.37
CA ARG A 41 -3.28 1.57 27.52
C ARG A 41 -4.32 0.47 27.77
N ASP A 42 -5.51 0.88 28.22
CA ASP A 42 -6.66 0.00 28.50
C ASP A 42 -6.87 -1.02 27.36
N PRO A 43 -6.71 -2.34 27.61
CA PRO A 43 -6.46 -3.31 26.55
C PRO A 43 -7.55 -3.37 25.48
N ARG A 44 -8.83 -3.26 25.86
CA ARG A 44 -9.93 -3.52 24.92
C ARG A 44 -10.06 -2.46 23.83
N HIS A 45 -10.07 -1.19 24.22
CA HIS A 45 -10.22 -0.08 23.27
C HIS A 45 -9.01 0.05 22.34
N PHE A 46 -7.81 -0.21 22.88
CA PHE A 46 -6.59 -0.22 22.08
C PHE A 46 -6.63 -1.27 20.98
N TRP A 47 -7.02 -2.52 21.30
CA TRP A 47 -7.03 -3.60 20.31
C TRP A 47 -8.08 -3.42 19.21
N VAL A 48 -9.23 -2.79 19.50
CA VAL A 48 -10.22 -2.44 18.47
C VAL A 48 -9.64 -1.45 17.48
N LEU A 49 -9.08 -0.33 17.96
CA LEU A 49 -8.49 0.70 17.10
C LEU A 49 -7.26 0.18 16.33
N ALA A 50 -6.47 -0.71 16.93
CA ALA A 50 -5.35 -1.35 16.25
C ALA A 50 -5.82 -2.30 15.12
N GLY A 51 -7.03 -2.85 15.24
CA GLY A 51 -7.70 -3.62 14.21
C GLY A 51 -8.19 -2.71 13.08
N ASP A 52 -8.88 -1.61 13.39
CA ASP A 52 -9.36 -0.65 12.40
C ASP A 52 -8.21 -0.09 11.54
N LEU A 53 -7.06 0.24 12.16
CA LEU A 53 -5.87 0.69 11.43
C LEU A 53 -5.25 -0.41 10.55
N GLU A 54 -5.32 -1.67 10.98
CA GLU A 54 -4.89 -2.79 10.13
C GLU A 54 -5.82 -2.94 8.92
N GLU A 55 -7.14 -2.79 9.09
CA GLU A 55 -8.08 -2.80 7.97
C GLU A 55 -7.79 -1.68 6.96
N VAL A 56 -7.45 -0.48 7.44
CA VAL A 56 -7.02 0.63 6.56
C VAL A 56 -5.77 0.26 5.76
N VAL A 57 -4.78 -0.40 6.37
CA VAL A 57 -3.60 -0.90 5.66
C VAL A 57 -4.02 -1.90 4.58
N GLN A 58 -4.91 -2.85 4.89
CA GLN A 58 -5.39 -3.83 3.91
C GLN A 58 -6.16 -3.18 2.75
N ASP A 59 -6.97 -2.16 3.02
CA ASP A 59 -7.67 -1.39 1.98
C ASP A 59 -6.68 -0.66 1.06
N ARG A 60 -5.62 -0.06 1.62
CA ARG A 60 -4.57 0.59 0.81
C ARG A 60 -3.76 -0.41 -0.01
N ILE A 61 -3.51 -1.61 0.51
CA ILE A 61 -2.93 -2.72 -0.28
C ILE A 61 -3.86 -3.04 -1.46
N ARG A 62 -5.18 -3.15 -1.23
CA ARG A 62 -6.15 -3.41 -2.30
C ARG A 62 -6.11 -2.33 -3.37
N ASP A 63 -6.09 -1.05 -2.99
CA ASP A 63 -5.99 0.06 -3.95
C ASP A 63 -4.71 0.01 -4.80
N VAL A 64 -3.58 -0.41 -4.21
CA VAL A 64 -2.32 -0.61 -4.95
C VAL A 64 -2.44 -1.77 -5.93
N LEU A 65 -3.06 -2.87 -5.50
CA LEU A 65 -3.18 -4.11 -6.27
C LEU A 65 -4.23 -4.05 -7.39
N ASP A 66 -5.28 -3.25 -7.21
CA ASP A 66 -6.36 -3.06 -8.18
C ASP A 66 -6.12 -1.83 -9.07
N GLY A 67 -5.25 -0.92 -8.63
CA GLY A 67 -4.84 0.28 -9.36
C GLY A 67 -3.48 0.14 -10.08
N PRO A 68 -2.95 1.25 -10.61
CA PRO A 68 -1.66 1.26 -11.31
C PRO A 68 -0.45 1.15 -10.37
N GLY A 69 -0.67 1.04 -9.05
CA GLY A 69 0.38 0.95 -8.04
C GLY A 69 1.23 -0.32 -8.16
N LEU A 70 0.61 -1.46 -8.45
CA LEU A 70 1.34 -2.71 -8.66
C LEU A 70 2.36 -2.58 -9.81
N GLY A 71 1.99 -1.92 -10.89
CA GLY A 71 2.90 -1.68 -12.02
C GLY A 71 4.11 -0.82 -11.64
N VAL A 72 3.97 0.12 -10.69
CA VAL A 72 5.09 0.90 -10.16
C VAL A 72 6.07 0.01 -9.39
N VAL A 73 5.55 -0.91 -8.58
CA VAL A 73 6.35 -1.89 -7.82
C VAL A 73 7.08 -2.83 -8.78
N GLU A 74 6.40 -3.39 -9.77
CA GLU A 74 6.96 -4.33 -10.75
C GLU A 74 8.04 -3.71 -11.63
N ARG A 75 7.97 -2.39 -11.90
CA ARG A 75 9.02 -1.65 -12.59
C ARG A 75 10.22 -1.29 -11.72
N GLY A 76 10.21 -1.65 -10.44
CA GLY A 76 11.30 -1.39 -9.50
C GLY A 76 11.42 0.08 -9.07
N GLU A 77 10.37 0.87 -9.25
CA GLU A 77 10.39 2.32 -9.01
C GLU A 77 10.37 2.67 -7.52
N LEU A 78 9.99 1.71 -6.66
CA LEU A 78 9.90 1.84 -5.21
C LEU A 78 11.09 1.20 -4.47
N PHE A 79 12.25 1.08 -5.11
CA PHE A 79 13.46 0.45 -4.53
C PHE A 79 13.93 1.04 -3.19
N HIS A 80 13.60 2.30 -2.92
CA HIS A 80 13.96 3.01 -1.69
C HIS A 80 13.05 2.68 -0.49
N GLN A 81 12.00 1.88 -0.69
CA GLN A 81 11.08 1.43 0.36
C GLN A 81 10.86 -0.09 0.28
N PRO A 82 11.90 -0.91 0.55
CA PRO A 82 11.85 -2.36 0.35
C PRO A 82 10.74 -3.03 1.16
N ARG A 83 10.47 -2.56 2.39
CA ARG A 83 9.38 -3.09 3.23
C ARG A 83 8.00 -2.99 2.57
N ILE A 84 7.72 -1.90 1.85
CA ILE A 84 6.43 -1.71 1.18
C ILE A 84 6.35 -2.57 -0.07
N VAL A 85 7.47 -2.71 -0.79
CA VAL A 85 7.58 -3.64 -1.93
C VAL A 85 7.27 -5.06 -1.47
N ASP A 86 7.89 -5.52 -0.39
CA ASP A 86 7.68 -6.87 0.15
C ASP A 86 6.22 -7.10 0.56
N LEU A 87 5.60 -6.10 1.22
CA LEU A 87 4.19 -6.15 1.62
C LEU A 87 3.27 -6.32 0.40
N VAL A 88 3.46 -5.51 -0.64
CA VAL A 88 2.64 -5.54 -1.85
C VAL A 88 2.84 -6.85 -2.62
N ILE A 89 4.07 -7.33 -2.74
CA ILE A 89 4.37 -8.60 -3.40
C ILE A 89 3.73 -9.77 -2.64
N ALA A 90 3.88 -9.82 -1.31
CA ALA A 90 3.28 -10.86 -0.49
C ALA A 90 1.74 -10.87 -0.63
N ALA A 91 1.11 -9.69 -0.62
CA ALA A 91 -0.33 -9.57 -0.80
C ALA A 91 -0.80 -9.99 -2.20
N ARG A 92 -0.06 -9.62 -3.25
CA ARG A 92 -0.31 -10.09 -4.62
C ARG A 92 -0.23 -11.60 -4.70
N ASP A 93 0.81 -12.19 -4.13
CA ASP A 93 1.04 -13.64 -4.19
C ASP A 93 -0.03 -14.40 -3.41
N ALA A 94 -0.45 -13.89 -2.24
CA ALA A 94 -1.58 -14.42 -1.49
C ALA A 94 -2.90 -14.36 -2.28
N ARG A 95 -3.15 -13.27 -3.02
CA ARG A 95 -4.33 -13.13 -3.89
C ARG A 95 -4.33 -14.13 -5.05
N ASN A 96 -3.15 -14.53 -5.53
CA ASN A 96 -2.98 -15.42 -6.67
C ASN A 96 -2.80 -16.91 -6.27
N ALA A 97 -2.76 -17.22 -4.97
CA ALA A 97 -2.59 -18.59 -4.51
C ALA A 97 -3.81 -19.47 -4.88
N PRO A 98 -3.61 -20.69 -5.41
CA PRO A 98 -4.71 -21.60 -5.69
C PRO A 98 -5.39 -22.04 -4.39
N SER A 99 -6.73 -22.06 -4.40
CA SER A 99 -7.58 -22.51 -3.29
C SER A 99 -7.55 -24.02 -3.07
#